data_AF-A0AAW8FA49-F1
#
_entry.id   AF-A0AAW8FA49-F1
#
_cell.length_a   1.000
_cell.length_b   1.000
_cell.length_c   1.000
_cell.angle_alpha   90.00
_cell.angle_beta   90.00
_cell.angle_gamma   90.00
#
_symmetry.space_group_name_H-M   'P 1'
#
loop_
_entity.id
_entity.type
_entity.pdbx_description
1 polymer ?
#
loop_
_entity_poly.entity_id
_entity_poly.type
_entity_poly.pdbx_seq_one_letter_code
_entity_poly.pdbx_strand_id
1 'polypeptide(L)'
;MNDGLADPAGRFWAGSMAYDGTPGAGSLYRTDPDGTVVRVLDGLTIANGPAFTADGTTMYLADTAVGTILRCRIDPLSGDLLGSPETHVGVPAPRRQPPVRHHSPVRGEEPDRDLRRGARLPGTGRGKRRCGGREADGDARARTNR
;
A
#
# COMPACT_ATOMS: atom_id res chain seq x y z
N MET A 1 -8.82 5.64 -2.76
CA MET A 1 -7.64 5.61 -3.66
C MET A 1 -6.72 4.51 -3.20
N ASN A 2 -6.03 3.87 -4.14
CA ASN A 2 -5.08 2.80 -3.90
C ASN A 2 -3.69 3.31 -4.33
N ASP A 3 -2.96 2.60 -5.20
CA ASP A 3 -1.64 3.04 -5.68
C ASP A 3 -1.69 4.14 -6.74
N GLY A 4 -0.57 4.86 -6.89
CA GLY A 4 -0.35 5.76 -8.01
C GLY A 4 1.12 6.04 -8.32
N LEU A 5 1.40 6.48 -9.56
CA LEU A 5 2.72 6.77 -10.09
C LEU A 5 2.62 7.86 -11.18
N ALA A 6 3.63 8.72 -11.30
CA ALA A 6 3.75 9.60 -12.46
C ALA A 6 4.36 8.86 -13.66
N ASP A 7 3.83 9.09 -14.87
CA ASP A 7 4.41 8.58 -16.11
C ASP A 7 5.61 9.44 -16.59
N PRO A 8 6.37 9.01 -17.61
CA PRO A 8 7.52 9.77 -18.11
C PRO A 8 7.20 11.17 -18.65
N ALA A 9 5.95 11.46 -19.00
CA ALA A 9 5.50 12.78 -19.44
C ALA A 9 5.00 13.66 -18.27
N GLY A 10 5.04 13.15 -17.04
CA GLY A 10 4.64 13.87 -15.83
C GLY A 10 3.15 13.82 -15.51
N ARG A 11 2.36 12.96 -16.18
CA ARG A 11 0.95 12.74 -15.82
C ARG A 11 0.88 11.82 -14.60
N PHE A 12 -0.01 12.12 -13.65
CA PHE A 12 -0.17 11.28 -12.46
C PHE A 12 -1.27 10.23 -12.67
N TRP A 13 -0.94 8.97 -12.46
CA TRP A 13 -1.87 7.85 -12.64
C TRP A 13 -2.21 7.23 -11.30
N ALA A 14 -3.48 6.96 -11.04
CA ALA A 14 -3.94 6.44 -9.75
C ALA A 14 -5.08 5.43 -9.87
N GLY A 15 -4.92 4.28 -9.20
CA GLY A 15 -5.86 3.18 -9.17
C GLY A 15 -6.86 3.28 -8.02
N SER A 16 -8.10 2.88 -8.25
CA SER A 16 -9.16 2.79 -7.24
C SER A 16 -9.57 1.35 -6.96
N MET A 17 -10.23 1.19 -5.81
CA MET A 17 -10.95 -0.01 -5.41
C MET A 17 -12.15 0.42 -4.56
N ALA A 18 -13.18 -0.42 -4.51
CA ALA A 18 -14.20 -0.31 -3.47
C ALA A 18 -13.62 -0.76 -2.13
N TYR A 19 -14.04 -0.14 -1.02
CA TYR A 19 -13.53 -0.48 0.32
C TYR A 19 -13.77 -1.93 0.73
N ASP A 20 -14.86 -2.52 0.24
CA ASP A 20 -15.22 -3.92 0.46
C ASP A 20 -14.60 -4.88 -0.56
N GLY A 21 -13.81 -4.38 -1.51
CA GLY A 21 -13.19 -5.18 -2.56
C GLY A 21 -14.17 -5.70 -3.61
N THR A 22 -15.33 -5.06 -3.79
CA THR A 22 -16.33 -5.46 -4.80
C THR A 22 -15.69 -5.67 -6.18
N PRO A 23 -15.85 -6.86 -6.80
CA PRO A 23 -15.33 -7.14 -8.14
C PRO A 23 -15.80 -6.12 -9.19
N GLY A 24 -14.86 -5.61 -10.00
CA GLY A 24 -15.15 -4.67 -11.09
C GLY A 24 -15.47 -3.23 -10.67
N ALA A 25 -15.47 -2.91 -9.36
CA ALA A 25 -15.78 -1.58 -8.86
C ALA A 25 -14.59 -0.61 -8.85
N GLY A 26 -13.39 -1.11 -9.17
CA GLY A 26 -12.17 -0.34 -9.34
C GLY A 26 -12.04 0.27 -10.74
N SER A 27 -11.18 1.27 -10.84
CA SER A 27 -10.90 2.06 -12.05
C SER A 27 -9.52 2.70 -11.96
N LEU A 28 -8.94 3.02 -13.11
CA LEU A 28 -7.71 3.78 -13.23
C LEU A 28 -8.02 5.21 -13.70
N TYR A 29 -7.39 6.17 -13.05
CA TYR A 29 -7.49 7.59 -13.38
C TYR A 29 -6.13 8.14 -13.78
N ARG A 30 -6.15 9.13 -14.66
CA ARG A 30 -4.99 9.94 -15.08
C ARG A 30 -5.30 11.39 -14.79
N THR A 31 -4.35 12.09 -14.19
CA THR A 31 -4.37 13.54 -14.00
C THR A 31 -3.29 14.15 -14.88
N ASP A 32 -3.72 15.00 -15.81
CA ASP A 32 -2.85 15.72 -16.72
C ASP A 32 -2.20 16.93 -16.01
N PRO A 33 -1.09 17.51 -16.54
CA PRO A 33 -0.36 18.58 -15.87
C PRO A 33 -1.18 19.86 -15.66
N ASP A 34 -2.26 20.05 -16.42
CA ASP A 34 -3.21 21.15 -16.28
C ASP A 34 -4.27 20.91 -15.17
N GLY A 35 -4.24 19.74 -14.53
CA GLY A 35 -5.18 19.32 -13.49
C GLY A 35 -6.42 18.59 -14.01
N THR A 36 -6.55 18.37 -15.33
CA THR A 36 -7.64 17.59 -15.91
C THR A 36 -7.56 16.13 -15.44
N VAL A 37 -8.68 15.57 -14.97
CA VAL A 37 -8.76 14.18 -14.51
C VAL A 37 -9.61 13.36 -15.47
N VAL A 38 -9.03 12.29 -16.00
CA VAL A 38 -9.68 11.36 -16.94
C VAL A 38 -9.75 9.98 -16.29
N ARG A 39 -10.91 9.32 -16.36
CA ARG A 39 -11.01 7.88 -16.06
C ARG A 39 -10.61 7.11 -17.31
N VAL A 40 -9.49 6.42 -17.24
CA VAL A 40 -8.85 5.78 -18.40
C VAL A 40 -9.24 4.31 -18.55
N LEU A 41 -9.49 3.62 -17.43
CA LEU A 41 -9.91 2.23 -17.42
C LEU A 41 -10.91 2.00 -16.28
N ASP A 42 -11.92 1.18 -16.54
CA ASP A 42 -12.89 0.70 -15.54
C ASP A 42 -12.93 -0.84 -15.53
N GLY A 43 -13.79 -1.42 -14.67
CA GLY A 43 -13.94 -2.86 -14.56
C GLY A 43 -12.77 -3.57 -13.86
N LEU A 44 -11.86 -2.82 -13.23
CA LEU A 44 -10.82 -3.36 -12.36
C LEU A 44 -11.42 -3.74 -11.00
N THR A 45 -10.76 -4.61 -10.25
CA THR A 45 -11.18 -4.92 -8.87
C THR A 45 -10.29 -4.20 -7.86
N ILE A 46 -8.98 -4.47 -7.88
CA ILE A 46 -8.00 -3.76 -7.04
C ILE A 46 -6.83 -3.33 -7.93
N ALA A 47 -6.93 -2.11 -8.47
CA ALA A 47 -5.92 -1.52 -9.33
C ALA A 47 -4.69 -1.08 -8.52
N ASN A 48 -3.52 -1.63 -8.85
CA ASN A 48 -2.26 -1.44 -8.13
C ASN A 48 -1.05 -1.32 -9.06
N GLY A 49 0.02 -0.74 -8.52
CA GLY A 49 1.36 -0.73 -9.09
C GLY A 49 1.47 -0.41 -10.59
N PRO A 50 0.96 0.75 -11.07
CA PRO A 50 1.24 1.19 -12.43
C PRO A 50 2.76 1.36 -12.62
N ALA A 51 3.30 0.82 -13.71
CA ALA A 51 4.70 0.95 -14.08
C ALA A 51 4.82 1.19 -15.59
N PHE A 52 5.67 2.12 -16.00
CA PHE A 52 5.78 2.53 -17.40
C PHE A 52 7.13 2.11 -18.00
N THR A 53 7.14 1.83 -19.29
CA THR A 53 8.38 1.81 -20.07
C THR A 53 8.98 3.21 -20.14
N ALA A 54 10.29 3.30 -20.35
CA ALA A 54 11.01 4.58 -20.34
C ALA A 54 10.55 5.54 -21.46
N ASP A 55 10.06 5.00 -22.58
CA ASP A 55 9.48 5.75 -23.70
C ASP A 55 8.00 6.13 -23.49
N GLY A 56 7.39 5.70 -22.39
CA GLY A 56 5.99 5.97 -22.06
C GLY A 56 4.96 5.26 -22.94
N THR A 57 5.37 4.35 -23.83
CA THR A 57 4.46 3.70 -24.79
C THR A 57 3.71 2.50 -24.21
N THR A 58 4.15 1.98 -23.07
CA THR A 58 3.55 0.83 -22.41
C THR A 58 3.45 1.05 -20.91
N MET A 59 2.28 0.74 -20.34
CA MET A 59 2.06 0.63 -18.91
C MET A 59 1.74 -0.82 -18.53
N TYR A 60 2.32 -1.28 -17.43
CA TYR A 60 1.93 -2.48 -16.72
C TYR A 60 1.12 -2.10 -15.49
N LEU A 61 -0.02 -2.76 -15.28
CA LEU A 61 -0.92 -2.49 -14.16
C LEU A 61 -1.37 -3.81 -13.53
N ALA A 62 -1.30 -3.93 -12.22
CA ALA A 62 -1.80 -5.11 -11.52
C ALA A 62 -3.29 -4.93 -11.18
N ASP A 63 -4.11 -5.93 -11.49
CA ASP A 63 -5.38 -6.16 -10.79
C ASP A 63 -5.14 -7.27 -9.76
N THR A 64 -4.87 -6.87 -8.52
CA THR A 64 -4.36 -7.78 -7.49
C THR A 64 -5.40 -8.83 -7.08
N ALA A 65 -6.69 -8.47 -7.04
CA ALA A 65 -7.74 -9.42 -6.68
C ALA A 65 -7.96 -10.49 -7.76
N VAL A 66 -7.79 -10.10 -9.03
CA VAL A 66 -7.86 -11.03 -10.17
C VAL A 66 -6.57 -11.84 -10.31
N GLY A 67 -5.45 -11.32 -9.80
CA GLY A 67 -4.14 -11.96 -9.87
C GLY A 67 -3.49 -11.80 -11.25
N THR A 68 -3.76 -10.70 -11.94
CA THR A 68 -3.25 -10.45 -13.29
C THR A 68 -2.45 -9.16 -13.37
N ILE A 69 -1.41 -9.16 -14.21
CA ILE A 69 -0.74 -7.96 -14.71
C ILE A 69 -1.25 -7.72 -16.12
N LEU A 70 -1.86 -6.56 -16.32
CA LEU A 70 -2.29 -6.07 -17.62
C LEU A 70 -1.14 -5.29 -18.28
N ARG A 71 -1.05 -5.40 -19.61
CA ARG A 71 -0.24 -4.53 -20.47
C ARG A 71 -1.18 -3.60 -21.23
N CYS A 72 -0.95 -2.31 -21.07
CA CYS A 72 -1.73 -1.25 -21.70
C CYS A 72 -0.80 -0.49 -22.64
N ARG A 73 -1.15 -0.39 -23.92
CA ARG A 73 -0.43 0.48 -24.86
C ARG A 73 -0.93 1.91 -24.70
N ILE A 74 -0.01 2.86 -24.68
CA ILE A 74 -0.28 4.27 -24.43
C ILE A 74 0.31 5.09 -25.57
N ASP A 75 -0.44 6.08 -26.03
CA ASP A 75 0.13 7.16 -26.83
C ASP A 75 0.91 8.09 -25.88
N PRO A 76 2.25 8.18 -25.99
CA PRO A 76 3.04 8.96 -25.06
C PRO A 76 2.73 10.46 -25.10
N LEU A 77 2.17 10.97 -26.22
CA LEU A 77 1.83 12.37 -26.36
C LEU A 77 0.53 12.72 -25.62
N SER A 78 -0.56 12.00 -25.92
CA SER A 78 -1.88 12.26 -25.30
C SER A 78 -2.06 11.60 -23.94
N GLY A 79 -1.37 10.50 -23.67
CA GLY A 79 -1.61 9.61 -22.53
C GLY A 79 -2.79 8.67 -22.72
N ASP A 80 -3.37 8.60 -23.92
CA ASP A 80 -4.56 7.77 -24.20
C ASP A 80 -4.20 6.30 -24.43
N LEU A 81 -5.15 5.40 -24.12
CA LEU A 81 -4.98 3.98 -24.40
C LEU A 81 -5.09 3.68 -25.89
N LEU A 82 -4.10 2.96 -26.42
CA LEU A 82 -4.08 2.46 -27.78
C LEU A 82 -4.70 1.06 -27.87
N GLY A 83 -6.02 1.03 -27.72
CA GLY A 83 -6.83 -0.19 -27.71
C GLY A 83 -7.06 -0.76 -26.31
N SER A 84 -7.60 -1.97 -26.23
CA SER A 84 -7.92 -2.63 -24.96
C SER A 84 -6.66 -3.18 -24.26
N PRO A 85 -6.62 -3.15 -22.91
CA PRO A 85 -5.57 -3.83 -22.16
C PRO A 85 -5.53 -5.33 -22.45
N GLU A 86 -4.31 -5.89 -22.44
CA GLU A 86 -4.06 -7.32 -22.63
C GLU A 86 -3.50 -7.93 -21.35
N THR A 87 -3.85 -9.17 -21.04
CA THR A 87 -3.19 -9.89 -19.95
C THR A 87 -1.74 -10.18 -20.32
N HIS A 88 -0.80 -9.60 -19.57
CA HIS A 88 0.63 -9.88 -19.73
C HIS A 88 1.06 -11.11 -18.92
N VAL A 89 0.64 -11.16 -17.65
CA VAL A 89 0.90 -12.27 -16.73
C VAL A 89 -0.38 -12.53 -15.94
N GLY A 90 -0.72 -13.81 -15.75
CA GLY A 90 -1.80 -14.22 -14.85
C GLY A 90 -1.27 -15.24 -13.86
N VAL A 91 -1.59 -15.07 -12.58
CA VAL A 91 -1.38 -16.08 -11.56
C VAL A 91 -2.55 -17.06 -11.67
N PRO A 92 -2.31 -18.33 -12.01
CA PRO A 92 -3.38 -19.32 -12.04
C PRO A 92 -3.97 -19.46 -10.63
N ALA A 93 -5.28 -19.74 -10.56
CA ALA A 93 -5.96 -19.96 -9.30
C ALA A 93 -5.14 -20.90 -8.40
N PRO A 94 -5.02 -20.60 -7.10
CA PRO A 94 -4.22 -21.42 -6.21
C PRO A 94 -4.71 -22.86 -6.30
N ARG A 95 -3.78 -23.78 -6.61
CA ARG A 95 -4.07 -25.21 -6.48
C ARG A 95 -4.53 -25.42 -5.05
N ARG A 96 -5.64 -26.14 -4.85
CA ARG A 96 -6.14 -26.48 -3.52
C ARG A 96 -4.98 -27.01 -2.69
N GLN A 97 -4.52 -26.21 -1.74
CA GLN A 97 -3.52 -26.68 -0.78
C GLN A 97 -4.26 -27.65 0.13
N PRO A 98 -3.73 -28.87 0.37
CA PRO A 98 -4.27 -29.71 1.40
C PRO A 98 -4.25 -28.93 2.73
N PRO A 99 -5.25 -29.12 3.60
CA PRO A 99 -5.33 -28.38 4.85
C PRO A 99 -4.00 -28.49 5.60
N VAL A 100 -3.41 -27.34 5.93
CA VAL A 100 -2.20 -27.29 6.74
C VAL A 100 -2.56 -27.88 8.09
N ARG A 101 -1.97 -29.02 8.46
CA ARG A 101 -2.16 -29.59 9.79
C ARG A 101 -1.48 -28.66 10.78
N HIS A 102 -2.26 -27.83 11.46
CA HIS A 102 -1.76 -27.13 12.64
C HIS A 102 -1.41 -28.20 13.68
N HIS A 103 -0.12 -28.45 13.89
CA HIS A 103 0.33 -29.19 15.06
C HIS A 103 -0.12 -28.40 16.29
N SER A 104 -0.93 -29.04 17.15
CA SER A 104 -1.30 -28.45 18.44
C SER A 104 -0.02 -28.04 19.17
N PRO A 105 0.04 -26.84 19.78
CA PRO A 105 1.18 -26.50 20.59
C PRO A 105 1.34 -27.57 21.68
N VAL A 106 2.54 -28.16 21.75
CA VAL A 106 2.92 -29.05 22.85
C VAL A 106 2.68 -28.23 24.13
N ARG A 107 1.81 -28.70 25.02
CA ARG A 107 1.65 -28.08 26.34
C ARG A 107 3.03 -28.12 26.98
N GLY A 108 3.63 -26.95 27.20
CA GLY A 108 4.82 -26.86 28.04
C GLY A 108 4.46 -27.39 29.42
N GLU A 109 5.21 -28.36 29.92
CA GLU A 109 5.14 -28.73 31.33
C GLU A 109 5.52 -27.49 32.15
N GLU A 110 4.63 -27.07 33.07
CA GLU A 110 4.98 -26.04 34.05
C GLU A 110 6.11 -26.59 34.93
N PRO A 111 7.23 -25.87 35.10
CA PRO A 111 8.24 -26.28 36.05
C PRO A 111 7.69 -26.15 37.47
N ASP A 112 7.93 -27.22 38.23
CA ASP A 112 7.53 -27.42 39.62
C ASP A 112 7.80 -26.18 40.49
N ARG A 113 6.74 -25.67 41.13
CA ARG A 113 6.81 -24.51 42.02
C ARG A 113 7.28 -24.96 43.41
N ASP A 114 8.51 -25.41 43.53
CA ASP A 114 9.09 -25.64 44.85
C ASP A 114 10.57 -25.28 44.94
N LEU A 115 10.85 -23.97 44.90
CA LEU A 115 12.12 -23.40 45.36
C LEU A 115 11.90 -21.95 45.84
N ARG A 116 11.07 -21.80 46.89
CA ARG A 116 11.08 -20.59 47.74
C ARG A 116 11.98 -20.80 48.94
N ARG A 117 13.30 -20.69 48.78
CA ARG A 117 14.21 -20.37 49.91
C ARG A 117 15.38 -19.49 49.45
N GLY A 118 15.25 -18.20 49.73
CA GLY A 118 16.30 -17.36 50.32
C GLY A 118 17.41 -16.83 49.43
N ALA A 119 17.32 -15.54 49.07
CA ALA A 119 18.48 -14.64 49.02
C ALA A 119 18.02 -13.18 49.15
N ARG A 120 18.58 -12.48 50.14
CA ARG A 120 18.37 -11.05 50.41
C ARG A 120 19.09 -10.21 49.36
N LEU A 121 18.47 -9.12 48.92
CA LEU A 121 19.07 -8.08 48.08
C LEU A 121 19.77 -7.02 48.95
N PRO A 122 20.97 -6.54 48.61
CA PRO A 122 21.43 -5.22 49.02
C PRO A 122 21.07 -4.18 47.95
N GLY A 123 20.48 -3.08 48.41
CA GLY A 123 19.98 -2.01 47.55
C GLY A 123 21.07 -1.16 46.91
N THR A 124 20.71 -0.51 45.81
CA THR A 124 21.32 0.75 45.39
C THR A 124 20.21 1.67 44.88
N GLY A 125 20.16 2.87 45.43
CA GLY A 125 19.27 3.92 44.96
C GLY A 125 19.87 4.67 43.78
N ARG A 126 19.01 5.17 42.89
CA ARG A 126 19.15 6.52 42.29
C ARG A 126 17.89 6.88 41.49
N GLY A 127 17.56 8.16 41.55
CA GLY A 127 16.26 8.72 41.25
C GLY A 127 15.86 8.74 39.78
N LYS A 128 14.55 8.63 39.55
CA LYS A 128 13.90 9.00 38.30
C LYS A 128 13.88 10.53 38.18
N ARG A 129 14.67 11.08 37.26
CA ARG A 129 14.48 12.46 36.77
C ARG A 129 13.27 12.48 35.84
N ARG A 130 12.36 13.41 36.12
CA ARG A 130 11.22 13.77 35.27
C ARG A 130 11.75 14.46 34.01
N CYS A 131 11.34 13.99 32.83
CA CYS A 131 11.43 14.79 31.61
C CYS A 131 10.27 15.79 31.62
N GLY A 132 10.60 17.07 31.79
CA GLY A 132 9.65 18.16 31.62
C GLY A 132 9.39 18.39 30.14
N GLY A 133 8.12 18.30 29.73
CA GLY A 133 7.65 18.98 28.54
C GLY A 133 7.51 20.47 28.85
N ARG A 134 8.06 21.32 27.99
CA ARG A 134 7.64 22.72 27.88
C ARG A 134 7.40 23.01 26.41
N GLU A 135 6.23 23.61 26.20
CA GLU A 135 5.68 24.09 24.95
C GLU A 135 6.64 25.08 24.26
N ALA A 136 6.71 24.98 22.94
CA ALA A 136 7.24 26.05 22.12
C ALA A 136 6.06 26.87 21.60
N ASP A 137 5.98 28.12 22.06
CA ASP A 137 5.14 29.18 21.53
C ASP A 137 5.40 29.36 20.02
N GLY A 138 4.34 29.22 19.22
CA GLY A 138 4.33 29.57 17.80
C GLY A 138 3.66 30.93 17.60
N ASP A 139 4.46 31.99 17.55
CA ASP A 139 4.04 33.34 17.16
C ASP A 139 3.87 33.41 15.63
N ALA A 140 2.63 33.25 15.15
CA ALA A 140 2.28 33.39 13.75
C ALA A 140 1.95 34.84 13.41
N ARG A 141 2.92 35.52 12.79
CA ARG A 141 2.77 36.85 12.19
C ARG A 141 1.71 36.82 11.09
N ALA A 142 0.62 37.58 11.29
CA ALA A 142 -0.33 37.93 10.26
C ALA A 142 0.34 38.82 9.21
N ARG A 143 0.33 38.37 7.94
CA ARG A 143 0.65 39.19 6.78
C ARG A 143 -0.64 39.88 6.30
N THR A 144 -0.67 41.20 6.38
CA THR A 144 -1.50 42.06 5.53
C THR A 144 -0.56 42.83 4.61
N ASN A 145 -0.78 42.77 3.29
CA ASN A 145 -1.25 43.90 2.49
C ASN A 145 -0.92 43.69 0.99
N ARG A 146 -1.94 44.00 0.17
CA ARG A 146 -1.95 44.47 -1.24
C ARG A 146 -1.27 43.66 -2.33
#